data_AF-A0A935HTW9-F1
#
_entry.id   AF-A0A935HTW9-F1
#
_cell.length_a   1.000
_cell.length_b   1.000
_cell.length_c   1.000
_cell.angle_alpha   90.00
_cell.angle_beta   90.00
_cell.angle_gamma   90.00
#
_symmetry.space_group_name_H-M   'P 1'
#
loop_
_entity.id
_entity.type
_entity.pdbx_description
1 polymer ?
#
loop_
_entity_poly.entity_id
_entity_poly.type
_entity_poly.pdbx_seq_one_letter_code
_entity_poly.pdbx_strand_id
1 'polypeptide(L)'
;MKAIYKGEENDKDASEVKISKEWDPDDFFFVTDEIIYKELIKYNVNIALQNNKTVTDDGSFSVYCRNKSINYVNVEAQHHHLQEQIKMLEILNKVFMDIYKK
;
A
#
# COMPACT_ATOMS: atom_id res chain seq x y z
N MET A 1 -7.18 9.23 5.48
CA MET A 1 -6.39 8.88 4.30
C MET A 1 -7.27 9.09 3.09
N LYS A 2 -6.88 9.97 2.16
CA LYS A 2 -7.65 10.18 0.92
C LYS A 2 -7.25 9.07 -0.06
N ALA A 3 -8.22 8.56 -0.80
CA ALA A 3 -8.00 7.69 -1.95
C ALA A 3 -6.87 8.24 -2.85
N ILE A 4 -6.21 7.36 -3.59
CA ILE A 4 -5.11 7.69 -4.53
C ILE A 4 -5.70 8.45 -5.73
N TYR A 5 -6.19 9.66 -5.51
CA TYR A 5 -6.62 10.56 -6.55
C TYR A 5 -5.38 11.25 -7.12
N LYS A 6 -5.10 10.89 -8.38
CA LYS A 6 -4.56 11.75 -9.44
C LYS A 6 -3.86 13.04 -8.96
N GLY A 7 -2.54 12.98 -8.87
CA GLY A 7 -1.71 14.12 -9.26
C GLY A 7 -1.42 15.18 -8.21
N GLU A 8 -1.18 14.83 -6.96
CA GLU A 8 -0.20 15.59 -6.19
C GLU A 8 1.15 14.89 -6.31
N GLU A 9 1.92 15.28 -7.33
CA GLU A 9 3.30 14.83 -7.60
C GLU A 9 4.28 15.05 -6.42
N ASN A 10 3.83 15.53 -5.26
CA ASN A 10 4.66 15.88 -4.11
C ASN A 10 3.92 15.77 -2.76
N ASP A 11 3.15 14.71 -2.52
CA ASP A 11 2.83 14.39 -1.12
C ASP A 11 4.12 13.89 -0.45
N LYS A 12 4.70 14.73 0.42
CA LYS A 12 5.89 14.41 1.22
C LYS A 12 5.74 13.12 2.03
N ASP A 13 4.52 12.65 2.23
CA ASP A 13 4.23 11.46 3.02
C ASP A 13 4.27 10.17 2.17
N ALA A 14 4.30 10.27 0.84
CA ALA A 14 4.49 9.16 -0.11
C ALA A 14 5.81 9.29 -0.88
N SER A 15 6.53 8.17 -1.06
CA SER A 15 7.80 8.15 -1.81
C SER A 15 7.62 7.61 -3.23
N GLU A 16 6.70 6.66 -3.41
CA GLU A 16 6.36 6.10 -4.71
C GLU A 16 4.88 5.76 -4.76
N VAL A 17 4.28 5.93 -5.95
CA VAL A 17 2.90 5.55 -6.22
C VAL A 17 2.84 4.84 -7.57
N LYS A 18 2.17 3.69 -7.59
CA LYS A 18 1.89 2.93 -8.81
C LYS A 18 0.38 2.83 -8.98
N ILE A 19 -0.11 3.30 -10.13
CA ILE A 19 -1.53 3.24 -10.50
C ILE A 19 -1.69 2.23 -11.63
N SER A 20 -2.61 1.30 -11.45
CA SER A 20 -3.04 0.34 -12.46
C SER A 20 -4.22 0.89 -13.26
N LYS A 21 -4.26 0.58 -14.55
CA LYS A 21 -5.44 0.86 -15.39
C LYS A 21 -6.55 -0.18 -15.25
N GLU A 22 -6.26 -1.29 -14.57
CA GLU A 22 -7.16 -2.45 -14.44
C GLU A 22 -7.91 -2.48 -13.09
N TRP A 23 -7.49 -1.64 -12.14
CA TRP A 23 -8.05 -1.58 -10.80
C TRP A 23 -8.73 -0.24 -10.55
N ASP A 24 -9.79 -0.25 -9.75
CA ASP A 24 -10.40 0.98 -9.28
C ASP A 24 -9.36 1.77 -8.47
N PRO A 25 -9.13 3.07 -8.75
CA PRO A 25 -8.18 3.90 -8.00
C PRO A 25 -8.43 3.97 -6.49
N ASP A 26 -9.67 3.70 -6.05
CA ASP A 26 -10.07 3.67 -4.64
C ASP A 26 -9.76 2.29 -3.99
N ASP A 27 -9.33 1.29 -4.76
CA ASP A 27 -8.85 -0.02 -4.30
C ASP A 27 -7.31 -0.08 -4.38
N PHE A 28 -6.62 0.03 -3.25
CA PHE A 28 -5.17 0.14 -3.21
C PHE A 28 -4.50 -0.45 -1.96
N PHE A 29 -3.22 -0.74 -2.11
CA PHE A 29 -2.33 -1.07 -1.00
C PHE A 29 -1.58 0.17 -0.54
N PHE A 30 -1.50 0.36 0.77
CA PHE A 30 -0.54 1.31 1.35
C PHE A 30 0.46 0.58 2.21
N VAL A 31 1.74 0.76 1.91
CA VAL A 31 2.81 -0.04 2.49
C VAL A 31 3.92 0.84 3.04
N THR A 32 4.61 0.35 4.08
CA THR A 32 5.78 1.04 4.66
C THR A 32 7.11 0.39 4.30
N ASP A 33 7.10 -0.76 3.62
CA ASP A 33 8.28 -1.56 3.32
C ASP A 33 8.51 -1.67 1.80
N GLU A 34 9.75 -1.40 1.38
CA GLU A 34 10.14 -1.41 -0.03
C GLU A 34 10.13 -2.80 -0.67
N ILE A 35 10.39 -3.86 0.11
CA ILE A 35 10.39 -5.23 -0.41
C ILE A 35 8.96 -5.64 -0.74
N ILE A 36 8.01 -5.40 0.17
CA ILE A 36 6.59 -5.65 -0.04
C ILE A 36 6.09 -4.83 -1.25
N TYR A 37 6.46 -3.56 -1.36
CA TYR A 37 6.12 -2.71 -2.51
C TYR A 37 6.58 -3.32 -3.85
N LYS A 38 7.86 -3.73 -3.93
CA LYS A 38 8.45 -4.32 -5.14
C LYS A 38 7.79 -5.63 -5.53
N GLU A 39 7.40 -6.46 -4.57
CA GLU A 39 6.66 -7.69 -4.84
C GLU A 39 5.23 -7.42 -5.33
N LEU A 40 4.53 -6.45 -4.72
CA LEU A 40 3.18 -6.06 -5.15
C LEU A 40 3.15 -5.45 -6.57
N ILE A 41 4.23 -4.78 -7.02
CA ILE A 41 4.32 -4.26 -8.39
C ILE A 41 4.01 -5.34 -9.43
N LYS A 42 4.50 -6.57 -9.20
CA LYS A 42 4.36 -7.72 -10.11
C LYS A 42 2.90 -8.12 -10.38
N TYR A 43 1.98 -7.73 -9.50
CA TYR A 43 0.56 -8.08 -9.58
C TYR A 43 -0.31 -7.02 -10.27
N ASN A 44 0.27 -5.96 -10.83
CA ASN A 44 -0.47 -4.89 -11.54
C ASN A 44 -1.63 -4.25 -10.73
N VAL A 45 -1.51 -4.16 -9.41
CA VAL A 45 -2.46 -3.46 -8.48
C VAL A 45 -2.08 -1.99 -8.21
N ASN A 46 -2.97 -1.19 -7.60
CA ASN A 46 -2.64 0.17 -7.10
C ASN A 46 -1.87 0.10 -5.78
N ILE A 47 -0.81 0.91 -5.64
CA ILE A 47 0.07 0.88 -4.47
C ILE A 47 0.60 2.28 -4.15
N ALA A 48 0.61 2.65 -2.88
CA ALA A 48 1.34 3.81 -2.37
C ALA A 48 2.36 3.35 -1.32
N LEU A 49 3.63 3.74 -1.51
CA LEU A 49 4.72 3.50 -0.57
C LEU A 49 4.94 4.74 0.31
N GLN A 50 4.78 4.59 1.62
CA GLN A 50 5.02 5.65 2.58
C GLN A 50 6.47 6.14 2.52
N ASN A 51 6.68 7.46 2.50
CA ASN A 51 8.00 8.04 2.69
C ASN A 51 8.36 8.06 4.18
N ASN A 52 8.97 6.99 4.66
CA ASN A 52 9.33 6.85 6.07
C ASN A 52 10.31 7.91 6.62
N LYS A 53 10.95 8.72 5.74
CA LYS A 53 11.86 9.80 6.13
C LYS A 53 11.15 11.11 6.41
N THR A 54 10.09 11.41 5.66
CA THR A 54 9.41 12.71 5.68
C THR A 54 7.95 12.64 6.09
N VAL A 55 7.41 11.44 6.30
CA VAL A 55 6.02 11.23 6.73
C VAL A 55 5.71 12.05 7.98
N THR A 56 4.63 12.82 7.90
CA THR A 56 4.09 13.59 9.01
C THR A 56 3.55 12.65 10.07
N ASP A 57 3.87 12.89 11.34
CA ASP A 57 3.20 12.18 12.43
C ASP A 57 1.79 12.74 12.63
N ASP A 58 0.83 12.09 12.00
CA ASP A 58 -0.60 12.40 12.04
C ASP A 58 -1.38 11.49 13.01
N GLY A 59 -0.68 10.68 13.80
CA GLY A 59 -1.27 9.67 14.68
C GLY A 59 -1.78 8.42 13.97
N SER A 60 -1.50 8.24 12.68
CA SER A 60 -1.87 7.02 11.95
C SER A 60 -1.12 5.78 12.43
N PHE A 61 -1.74 4.62 12.23
CA PHE A 61 -1.14 3.35 12.62
C PHE A 61 0.09 3.00 11.77
N SER A 62 0.17 3.46 10.51
CA SER A 62 1.36 3.29 9.67
C SER A 62 2.56 4.08 10.20
N VAL A 63 2.35 5.30 10.72
CA VAL A 63 3.39 6.08 11.39
C VAL A 63 3.84 5.38 12.67
N TYR A 64 2.91 4.87 13.49
CA TYR A 64 3.26 4.08 14.67
C TYR A 64 4.13 2.86 14.30
N CYS A 65 3.73 2.08 13.30
CA CYS A 65 4.46 0.90 12.84
C CYS A 65 5.86 1.27 12.35
N ARG A 66 5.98 2.34 11.56
CA ARG A 66 7.27 2.91 11.15
C ARG A 66 8.15 3.27 12.35
N ASN A 67 7.60 3.97 13.36
CA ASN A 67 8.32 4.35 14.59
C ASN A 67 8.84 3.14 15.37
N LYS A 68 8.19 1.97 15.21
CA LYS A 68 8.53 0.71 15.87
C LYS A 68 9.29 -0.28 14.97
N SER A 69 9.64 0.11 13.75
CA SER A 69 10.26 -0.78 12.76
C SER A 69 9.42 -2.05 12.50
N ILE A 70 8.10 -1.89 12.48
CA ILE A 70 7.12 -2.93 12.16
C ILE A 70 6.67 -2.72 10.72
N ASN A 71 6.75 -3.77 9.90
CA ASN A 71 6.24 -3.74 8.53
C ASN A 71 4.71 -3.61 8.55
N TYR A 72 4.19 -2.67 7.78
CA TYR A 72 2.76 -2.35 7.75
C TYR A 72 2.22 -2.39 6.32
N VAL A 73 1.03 -2.95 6.18
CA VAL A 73 0.25 -2.99 4.95
C VAL A 73 -1.21 -2.65 5.31
N ASN A 74 -1.72 -1.57 4.75
CA ASN A 74 -3.16 -1.35 4.64
C ASN A 74 -3.65 -1.96 3.33
N VAL A 75 -4.77 -2.66 3.39
CA VAL A 75 -5.49 -3.19 2.23
C VAL A 75 -6.82 -2.47 2.19
N GLU A 76 -6.93 -1.46 1.34
CA GLU A 76 -8.06 -0.55 1.30
C GLU A 76 -8.82 -0.75 0.00
N ALA A 77 -10.03 -1.30 0.10
CA ALA A 77 -10.99 -1.32 -0.99
C ALA A 77 -12.14 -0.37 -0.67
N GLN A 78 -12.71 0.22 -1.71
CA GLN A 78 -13.85 1.12 -1.60
C GLN A 78 -15.04 0.41 -0.92
N HIS A 79 -15.91 1.19 -0.28
CA HIS A 79 -17.16 0.65 0.26
C HIS A 79 -17.93 -0.14 -0.80
N HIS A 80 -18.38 -1.33 -0.41
CA HIS A 80 -19.07 -2.32 -1.25
C HIS A 80 -18.20 -3.12 -2.22
N HIS A 81 -16.87 -2.93 -2.24
CA HIS A 81 -15.93 -3.71 -3.06
C HIS A 81 -15.39 -4.95 -2.31
N LEU A 82 -16.29 -5.78 -1.76
CA LEU A 82 -15.89 -6.95 -0.95
C LEU A 82 -15.08 -7.98 -1.76
N GLN A 83 -15.44 -8.21 -3.03
CA GLN A 83 -14.75 -9.20 -3.86
C GLN A 83 -13.33 -8.74 -4.19
N GLU A 84 -13.13 -7.44 -4.43
CA GLU A 84 -11.84 -6.81 -4.67
C GLU A 84 -10.99 -6.89 -3.41
N GLN A 85 -11.54 -6.57 -2.24
CA GLN A 85 -10.85 -6.72 -0.95
C GLN A 85 -10.36 -8.16 -0.74
N ILE A 86 -11.17 -9.17 -1.07
CA ILE A 86 -10.78 -10.58 -0.97
C ILE A 86 -9.61 -10.88 -1.93
N LYS A 87 -9.70 -10.48 -3.20
CA LYS A 87 -8.62 -10.66 -4.19
C LYS A 87 -7.33 -9.98 -3.72
N MET A 88 -7.42 -8.80 -3.14
CA MET A 88 -6.26 -8.06 -2.61
C MET A 88 -5.60 -8.81 -1.44
N LEU A 89 -6.39 -9.36 -0.52
CA LEU A 89 -5.86 -10.18 0.58
C LEU A 89 -5.19 -11.47 0.07
N GLU A 90 -5.75 -12.10 -0.97
CA GLU A 90 -5.14 -13.27 -1.61
C GLU A 90 -3.80 -12.92 -2.28
N ILE A 91 -3.71 -11.77 -2.95
CA ILE A 91 -2.46 -11.25 -3.52
C ILE A 91 -1.44 -11.01 -2.41
N LEU A 92 -1.84 -10.37 -1.32
CA LEU A 92 -0.95 -10.10 -0.19
C LEU A 92 -0.41 -11.40 0.43
N ASN A 93 -1.27 -12.41 0.57
CA ASN A 93 -0.85 -13.72 1.07
C ASN A 93 0.19 -14.38 0.15
N LYS A 94 0.04 -14.27 -1.18
CA LYS A 94 1.06 -14.76 -2.13
C LYS A 94 2.38 -14.00 -1.99
N VAL A 95 2.34 -12.67 -1.90
CA VAL A 95 3.52 -11.83 -1.65
C VAL A 95 4.25 -12.27 -0.38
N PHE A 96 3.53 -12.51 0.73
CA PHE A 96 4.16 -12.98 1.96
C PHE A 96 4.74 -14.38 1.83
N MET A 97 4.09 -15.28 1.10
CA MET A 97 4.66 -16.59 0.79
C MET A 97 5.96 -16.46 -0.01
N ASP A 98 6.04 -15.52 -0.95
CA ASP A 98 7.25 -15.31 -1.76
C ASP A 98 8.40 -14.68 -0.95
N ILE A 99 8.09 -13.77 -0.03
CA ILE A 99 9.09 -13.10 0.84
C ILE A 99 9.62 -14.05 1.93
N TYR A 100 8.73 -14.82 2.55
CA TYR A 100 9.03 -15.55 3.79
C TYR A 100 9.16 -17.07 3.63
N LYS A 101 8.93 -17.64 2.44
CA LYS A 101 9.38 -19.01 2.16
C LYS A 101 10.91 -19.02 2.01
N LYS A 102 11.59 -19.18 3.15
CA LYS A 102 12.97 -19.65 3.28
C LYS A 102 12.96 -21.02 3.94
#